data_AF-A0A7C5NWK7-F1
#
_entry.id   AF-A0A7C5NWK7-F1
#
_cell.length_a   1.000
_cell.length_b   1.000
_cell.length_c   1.000
_cell.angle_alpha   90.00
_cell.angle_beta   90.00
_cell.angle_gamma   90.00
#
_symmetry.space_group_name_H-M   'P 1'
#
loop_
_entity.id
_entity.type
_entity.pdbx_description
1 polymer ?
#
loop_
_entity_poly.entity_id
_entity_poly.type
_entity_poly.pdbx_seq_one_letter_code
_entity_poly.pdbx_strand_id
1 'polypeptide(L)'
;MNKDTRKYLFEMFYRFHNLDEREKTQFILDLFLYQSSTNLLYEKFINYLNIDPNSIKNIEDIPFLPVSFYKTNVSKSGQWEEEIIFESSSTTGMIPSKHFIRDVDFYLKNTIRCFSELIGNPEDYCFFALLPSYHDRKGSSLIYMVEHFMKISGCSKFYNKDYQSLISDIKSYKGSKKKVLFGVTFALLRLAEMGNLDLSDVMIFETGGMKGRGKELHRNEVHDILIKSFNVAGVYSEYGMTELLSQ
;
A
#
# COMPACT_ATOMS: atom_id res chain seq x y z
N MET A 1 -8.74 -7.25 28.18
CA MET A 1 -8.97 -6.34 27.02
C MET A 1 -10.09 -5.38 27.39
N ASN A 2 -9.81 -4.10 27.61
CA ASN A 2 -10.89 -3.13 27.70
C ASN A 2 -11.39 -2.84 26.27
N LYS A 3 -12.62 -3.27 25.94
CA LYS A 3 -13.22 -3.03 24.62
C LYS A 3 -13.32 -1.51 24.34
N ASP A 4 -13.42 -0.71 25.40
CA ASP A 4 -13.58 0.74 25.31
C ASP A 4 -12.32 1.42 24.77
N THR A 5 -11.12 0.98 25.18
CA THR A 5 -9.85 1.56 24.70
C THR A 5 -9.64 1.33 23.21
N ARG A 6 -9.88 0.11 22.72
CA ARG A 6 -9.72 -0.18 21.29
C ARG A 6 -10.75 0.56 20.43
N LYS A 7 -11.99 0.65 20.91
CA LYS A 7 -13.06 1.40 20.22
C LYS A 7 -12.69 2.88 20.13
N TYR A 8 -12.24 3.48 21.22
CA TYR A 8 -11.76 4.86 21.26
C TYR A 8 -10.62 5.11 20.25
N LEU A 9 -9.57 4.27 20.26
CA LEU A 9 -8.46 4.41 19.31
C LEU A 9 -8.92 4.33 17.85
N PHE A 10 -9.89 3.47 17.57
CA PHE A 10 -10.45 3.33 16.23
C PHE A 10 -11.25 4.55 15.79
N GLU A 11 -12.06 5.14 16.68
CA GLU A 11 -12.78 6.39 16.42
C GLU A 11 -11.82 7.57 16.20
N MET A 12 -10.75 7.64 17.00
CA MET A 12 -9.70 8.65 16.87
C MET A 12 -8.94 8.53 15.54
N PHE A 13 -8.62 7.31 15.09
CA PHE A 13 -7.97 7.07 13.80
C PHE A 13 -8.74 7.70 12.63
N TYR A 14 -10.07 7.58 12.59
CA TYR A 14 -10.87 8.17 11.51
C TYR A 14 -10.90 9.69 11.53
N ARG A 15 -10.65 10.30 12.69
CA ARG A 15 -10.62 11.74 12.86
C ARG A 15 -9.21 12.31 12.80
N PHE A 16 -8.18 11.47 12.68
CA PHE A 16 -6.77 11.86 12.85
C PHE A 16 -6.35 13.10 12.03
N HIS A 17 -6.78 13.20 10.78
CA HIS A 17 -6.47 14.35 9.92
C HIS A 17 -7.12 15.67 10.37
N ASN A 18 -8.19 15.59 11.17
CA ASN A 18 -8.95 16.74 11.68
C ASN A 18 -8.60 17.08 13.15
N LEU A 19 -7.68 16.35 13.78
CA LEU A 19 -7.23 16.60 15.14
C LEU A 19 -6.20 17.74 15.19
N ASP A 20 -6.14 18.47 16.30
CA ASP A 20 -5.03 19.38 16.58
C ASP A 20 -3.73 18.61 16.91
N GLU A 21 -2.58 19.28 16.89
CA GLU A 21 -1.28 18.61 17.11
C GLU A 21 -1.15 17.96 18.51
N ARG A 22 -1.82 18.51 19.53
CA ARG A 22 -1.81 17.93 20.88
C ARG A 22 -2.68 16.68 20.92
N GLU A 23 -3.84 16.71 20.28
CA GLU A 23 -4.74 15.55 20.15
C GLU A 23 -4.08 14.42 19.35
N LYS A 24 -3.36 14.73 18.25
CA LYS A 24 -2.57 13.75 17.49
C LYS A 24 -1.49 13.13 18.36
N THR A 25 -0.75 13.96 19.10
CA THR A 25 0.31 13.49 20.00
C THR A 25 -0.25 12.55 21.06
N GLN A 26 -1.34 12.94 21.71
CA GLN A 26 -2.00 12.11 22.70
C GLN A 26 -2.49 10.79 22.10
N PHE A 27 -3.11 10.83 20.91
CA PHE A 27 -3.55 9.63 20.21
C PHE A 27 -2.40 8.65 19.90
N ILE A 28 -1.25 9.17 19.44
CA ILE A 28 -0.07 8.34 19.14
C ILE A 28 0.48 7.71 20.43
N LEU A 29 0.55 8.45 21.53
CA LEU A 29 0.97 7.94 22.83
C LEU A 29 -0.02 6.89 23.39
N ASP A 30 -1.32 7.12 23.25
CA ASP A 30 -2.36 6.17 23.66
C ASP A 30 -2.28 4.88 22.82
N LEU A 31 -2.05 5.00 21.51
CA LEU A 31 -1.85 3.86 20.61
C LEU A 31 -0.57 3.08 20.99
N PHE A 32 0.51 3.78 21.30
CA PHE A 32 1.76 3.18 21.77
C PHE A 32 1.54 2.38 23.07
N LEU A 33 0.92 2.97 24.09
CA LEU A 33 0.62 2.29 25.37
C LEU A 33 -0.31 1.10 25.18
N TYR A 34 -1.27 1.22 24.28
CA TYR A 34 -2.13 0.11 23.91
C TYR A 34 -1.33 -1.02 23.26
N GLN A 35 -0.47 -0.72 22.29
CA GLN A 35 0.34 -1.73 21.61
C GLN A 35 1.41 -2.34 22.51
N SER A 36 2.02 -1.57 23.42
CA SER A 36 3.04 -2.06 24.36
C SER A 36 2.48 -3.11 25.32
N SER A 37 1.18 -3.09 25.61
CA SER A 37 0.49 -4.02 26.52
C SER A 37 -0.34 -5.09 25.81
N THR A 38 -0.63 -4.93 24.51
CA THR A 38 -1.50 -5.86 23.77
C THR A 38 -0.83 -6.54 22.59
N ASN A 39 0.31 -6.06 22.11
CA ASN A 39 1.11 -6.73 21.09
C ASN A 39 2.27 -7.47 21.76
N LEU A 40 2.15 -8.80 21.88
CA LEU A 40 3.11 -9.64 22.59
C LEU A 40 4.55 -9.53 22.03
N LEU A 41 4.69 -9.33 20.71
CA LEU A 41 6.00 -9.13 20.10
C LEU A 41 6.61 -7.80 20.54
N TYR A 42 5.80 -6.74 20.53
CA TYR A 42 6.26 -5.39 20.88
C TYR A 42 6.53 -5.26 22.39
N GLU A 43 5.68 -5.84 23.23
CA GLU A 43 5.89 -5.95 24.67
C GLU A 43 7.25 -6.57 25.00
N LYS A 44 7.55 -7.73 24.40
CA LYS A 44 8.84 -8.41 24.59
C LYS A 44 10.01 -7.53 24.14
N PHE A 45 9.87 -6.88 22.98
CA PHE A 45 10.91 -6.00 22.44
C PHE A 45 11.22 -4.84 23.39
N ILE A 46 10.19 -4.13 23.87
CA ILE A 46 10.34 -3.03 24.83
C ILE A 46 10.96 -3.51 26.14
N ASN A 47 10.53 -4.67 26.65
CA ASN A 47 11.07 -5.26 27.86
C ASN A 47 12.58 -5.59 27.71
N TYR A 48 13.01 -6.10 26.56
CA TYR A 48 14.44 -6.32 26.28
C TYR A 48 15.26 -5.04 26.23
N LEU A 49 14.65 -3.92 25.85
CA LEU A 49 15.29 -2.61 25.88
C LEU A 49 15.31 -1.98 27.28
N ASN A 50 14.68 -2.59 28.29
CA ASN A 50 14.51 -2.05 29.64
C ASN A 50 13.80 -0.69 29.65
N ILE A 51 12.84 -0.49 28.74
CA ILE A 51 12.04 0.73 28.65
C ILE A 51 10.73 0.52 29.40
N ASP A 52 10.35 1.44 30.29
CA ASP A 52 8.99 1.48 30.86
C ASP A 52 8.07 2.28 29.91
N PRO A 53 7.05 1.67 29.28
CA PRO A 53 6.11 2.38 28.42
C PRO A 53 5.48 3.61 29.06
N ASN A 54 5.21 3.58 30.38
CA ASN A 54 4.56 4.69 31.06
C ASN A 54 5.47 5.92 31.21
N SER A 55 6.78 5.73 31.09
CA SER A 55 7.77 6.81 31.16
C SER A 55 7.87 7.62 29.86
N ILE A 56 7.42 7.07 28.73
CA ILE A 56 7.45 7.75 27.42
C ILE A 56 6.37 8.83 27.36
N LYS A 57 6.80 10.07 27.13
CA LYS A 57 5.92 11.25 27.03
C LYS A 57 6.00 11.98 25.69
N ASN A 58 7.01 11.68 24.87
CA ASN A 58 7.18 12.26 23.54
C ASN A 58 7.13 11.15 22.49
N ILE A 59 6.69 11.48 21.27
CA ILE A 59 6.55 10.52 20.17
C ILE A 59 7.92 10.01 19.74
N GLU A 60 8.93 10.88 19.80
CA GLU A 60 10.30 10.61 19.39
C GLU A 60 10.99 9.57 20.28
N ASP A 61 10.47 9.38 21.51
CA ASP A 61 10.98 8.40 22.47
C ASP A 61 10.39 7.00 22.26
N ILE A 62 9.43 6.83 21.32
CA ILE A 62 8.79 5.55 21.04
C ILE A 62 9.79 4.61 20.34
N PRO A 63 10.10 3.42 20.91
CA PRO A 63 11.06 2.50 20.33
C PRO A 63 10.51 1.88 19.04
N PHE A 64 11.24 2.03 17.93
CA PHE A 64 10.83 1.48 16.63
C PHE A 64 11.04 -0.03 16.55
N LEU A 65 9.99 -0.74 16.14
CA LEU A 65 10.02 -2.19 15.94
C LEU A 65 10.83 -2.54 14.68
N PRO A 66 11.86 -3.41 14.75
CA PRO A 66 12.62 -3.80 13.57
C PRO A 66 11.74 -4.51 12.52
N VAL A 67 11.80 -4.02 11.28
CA VAL A 67 11.02 -4.60 10.15
C VAL A 67 11.30 -6.09 9.94
N SER A 68 12.52 -6.55 10.25
CA SER A 68 12.91 -7.97 10.15
C SER A 68 12.08 -8.90 11.04
N PHE A 69 11.42 -8.37 12.09
CA PHE A 69 10.58 -9.18 12.96
C PHE A 69 9.33 -9.68 12.24
N TYR A 70 8.82 -8.97 11.22
CA TYR A 70 7.70 -9.45 10.41
C TYR A 70 8.04 -10.71 9.58
N LYS A 71 9.33 -11.08 9.46
CA LYS A 71 9.76 -12.32 8.78
C LYS A 71 9.75 -13.54 9.71
N THR A 72 9.94 -13.31 11.00
CA THR A 72 10.26 -14.36 11.99
C THR A 72 9.23 -14.45 13.10
N ASN A 73 8.36 -13.45 13.23
CA ASN A 73 7.39 -13.31 14.30
C ASN A 73 6.02 -12.90 13.76
N VAL A 74 4.99 -13.15 14.56
CA VAL A 74 3.62 -12.70 14.32
C VAL A 74 3.42 -11.39 15.08
N SER A 75 3.25 -10.28 14.36
CA SER A 75 2.90 -8.98 14.96
C SER A 75 1.39 -8.79 14.98
N LYS A 76 0.76 -8.87 16.15
CA LYS A 76 -0.69 -8.71 16.35
C LYS A 76 -0.95 -8.00 17.67
N SER A 77 -1.83 -7.00 17.67
CA SER A 77 -2.35 -6.41 18.91
C SER A 77 -3.64 -7.13 19.32
N GLY A 78 -3.60 -7.82 20.46
CA GLY A 78 -4.68 -8.66 20.98
C GLY A 78 -4.70 -10.08 20.36
N GLN A 79 -5.74 -10.83 20.72
CA GLN A 79 -5.97 -12.20 20.24
C GLN A 79 -7.11 -12.21 19.21
N TRP A 80 -6.81 -12.68 18.00
CA TRP A 80 -7.76 -12.82 16.90
C TRP A 80 -7.17 -13.70 15.80
N GLU A 81 -8.05 -14.35 15.05
CA GLU A 81 -7.73 -15.12 13.86
C GLU A 81 -7.66 -14.19 12.65
N GLU A 82 -6.66 -14.39 11.80
CA GLU A 82 -6.49 -13.64 10.57
C GLU A 82 -7.49 -14.09 9.50
N GLU A 83 -8.05 -13.13 8.76
CA GLU A 83 -8.80 -13.42 7.54
C GLU A 83 -7.86 -13.68 6.36
N ILE A 84 -6.72 -12.99 6.33
CA ILE A 84 -5.67 -13.17 5.33
C ILE A 84 -4.29 -12.82 5.89
N ILE A 85 -3.26 -13.40 5.28
CA ILE A 85 -1.86 -13.04 5.49
C ILE A 85 -1.35 -12.44 4.18
N PHE A 86 -0.89 -11.19 4.25
CA PHE A 86 -0.12 -10.59 3.16
C PHE A 86 1.36 -10.87 3.32
N GLU A 87 2.05 -11.08 2.20
CA GLU A 87 3.45 -11.47 2.16
C GLU A 87 4.28 -10.56 1.24
N SER A 88 5.51 -10.25 1.63
CA SER A 88 6.44 -9.46 0.81
C SER A 88 6.98 -10.27 -0.35
N SER A 89 7.28 -9.64 -1.49
CA SER A 89 8.01 -10.31 -2.56
C SER A 89 9.42 -10.70 -2.06
N SER A 90 9.69 -12.00 -1.95
CA SER A 90 11.02 -12.51 -1.63
C SER A 90 11.71 -13.04 -2.88
N THR A 91 13.03 -12.84 -2.96
CA THR A 91 13.87 -13.58 -3.90
C THR A 91 14.06 -15.01 -3.41
N THR A 92 14.34 -15.93 -4.32
CA THR A 92 14.55 -17.36 -4.02
C THR A 92 15.50 -17.53 -2.82
N GLY A 93 15.05 -18.24 -1.79
CA GLY A 93 15.83 -18.51 -0.56
C GLY A 93 15.63 -17.53 0.60
N MET A 94 14.85 -16.45 0.43
CA MET A 94 14.55 -15.51 1.53
C MET A 94 13.16 -15.76 2.15
N ILE A 95 13.09 -15.67 3.48
CA ILE A 95 11.82 -15.69 4.22
C ILE A 95 11.08 -14.36 3.98
N PRO A 96 9.85 -14.38 3.42
CA PRO A 96 9.07 -13.17 3.22
C PRO A 96 8.59 -12.60 4.56
N SER A 97 8.46 -11.28 4.63
CA SER A 97 7.71 -10.63 5.70
C SER A 97 6.23 -11.02 5.59
N LYS A 98 5.56 -11.15 6.73
CA LYS A 98 4.14 -11.50 6.82
C LYS A 98 3.38 -10.47 7.63
N HIS A 99 2.27 -9.99 7.09
CA HIS A 99 1.32 -9.13 7.80
C HIS A 99 -0.02 -9.84 7.91
N PHE A 100 -0.41 -10.13 9.14
CA PHE A 100 -1.67 -10.79 9.47
C PHE A 100 -2.78 -9.74 9.52
N ILE A 101 -3.85 -9.98 8.80
CA ILE A 101 -4.95 -9.03 8.66
C ILE A 101 -6.16 -9.56 9.38
N ARG A 102 -6.66 -8.76 10.32
CA ARG A 102 -7.82 -9.11 11.14
C ARG A 102 -9.15 -8.95 10.40
N ASP A 103 -9.25 -7.93 9.56
CA ASP A 103 -10.49 -7.50 8.92
C ASP A 103 -10.14 -6.90 7.55
N VAL A 104 -10.38 -7.67 6.49
CA VAL A 104 -10.08 -7.27 5.11
C VAL A 104 -11.02 -6.16 4.66
N ASP A 105 -12.28 -6.18 5.11
CA ASP A 105 -13.25 -5.14 4.78
C ASP A 105 -12.81 -3.78 5.34
N PHE A 106 -12.23 -3.75 6.53
CA PHE A 106 -11.64 -2.52 7.09
C PHE A 106 -10.48 -2.00 6.24
N TYR A 107 -9.57 -2.87 5.79
CA TYR A 107 -8.49 -2.50 4.88
C TYR A 107 -9.06 -1.89 3.59
N LEU A 108 -10.01 -2.58 2.95
CA LEU A 108 -10.60 -2.14 1.69
C LEU A 108 -11.42 -0.84 1.82
N LYS A 109 -12.15 -0.65 2.93
CA LYS A 109 -12.82 0.63 3.23
C LYS A 109 -11.82 1.78 3.34
N ASN A 110 -10.67 1.56 3.98
CA ASN A 110 -9.62 2.58 4.05
C ASN A 110 -8.98 2.85 2.69
N THR A 111 -8.74 1.82 1.88
CA THR A 111 -8.30 1.98 0.48
C THR A 111 -9.22 2.91 -0.29
N ILE A 112 -10.54 2.70 -0.21
CA ILE A 112 -11.52 3.55 -0.91
C ILE A 112 -11.51 4.97 -0.35
N ARG A 113 -11.44 5.13 0.97
CA ARG A 113 -11.37 6.44 1.62
C ARG A 113 -10.14 7.22 1.13
N CYS A 114 -8.94 6.63 1.22
CA CYS A 114 -7.70 7.28 0.84
C CYS A 114 -7.71 7.71 -0.64
N PHE A 115 -8.13 6.81 -1.54
CA PHE A 115 -8.24 7.14 -2.96
C PHE A 115 -9.28 8.24 -3.22
N SER A 116 -10.42 8.20 -2.53
CA SER A 116 -11.47 9.22 -2.67
C SER A 116 -11.05 10.60 -2.18
N GLU A 117 -10.29 10.66 -1.08
CA GLU A 117 -9.78 11.91 -0.50
C GLU A 117 -8.68 12.54 -1.36
N LEU A 118 -7.81 11.72 -1.96
CA LEU A 118 -6.64 12.20 -2.72
C LEU A 118 -6.92 12.38 -4.22
N ILE A 119 -7.74 11.51 -4.81
CA ILE A 119 -7.91 11.37 -6.26
C ILE A 119 -9.37 11.56 -6.69
N GLY A 120 -10.32 10.93 -5.98
CA GLY A 120 -11.77 11.01 -6.25
C GLY A 120 -12.44 9.64 -6.20
N ASN A 121 -13.76 9.57 -6.43
CA ASN A 121 -14.52 8.32 -6.27
C ASN A 121 -14.03 7.24 -7.28
N PRO A 122 -13.58 6.04 -6.84
CA PRO A 122 -13.15 4.96 -7.72
C PRO A 122 -14.17 4.57 -8.81
N GLU A 123 -15.47 4.78 -8.58
CA GLU A 123 -16.51 4.53 -9.58
C GLU A 123 -16.37 5.41 -10.83
N ASP A 124 -15.69 6.56 -10.74
CA ASP A 124 -15.50 7.50 -11.85
C ASP A 124 -14.30 7.13 -12.75
N TYR A 125 -13.60 6.04 -12.44
CA TYR A 125 -12.37 5.63 -13.11
C TYR A 125 -12.51 4.30 -13.84
N CYS A 126 -11.72 4.08 -14.88
CA CYS A 126 -11.49 2.79 -15.51
C CYS A 126 -10.05 2.35 -15.22
N PHE A 127 -9.88 1.19 -14.60
CA PHE A 127 -8.60 0.75 -14.05
C PHE A 127 -7.93 -0.28 -14.96
N PHE A 128 -6.73 0.05 -15.43
CA PHE A 128 -5.83 -0.87 -16.12
C PHE A 128 -4.70 -1.22 -15.16
N ALA A 129 -4.32 -2.49 -15.07
CA ALA A 129 -3.23 -2.92 -14.18
C ALA A 129 -2.20 -3.78 -14.90
N LEU A 130 -1.01 -3.23 -15.08
CA LEU A 130 0.17 -3.88 -15.63
C LEU A 130 1.03 -4.43 -14.48
N LEU A 131 0.57 -5.53 -13.89
CA LEU A 131 1.18 -6.13 -12.69
C LEU A 131 1.69 -7.56 -12.96
N PRO A 132 2.71 -7.74 -13.82
CA PRO A 132 3.31 -9.03 -14.08
C PRO A 132 3.87 -9.70 -12.83
N SER A 133 3.79 -11.03 -12.77
CA SER A 133 4.21 -11.84 -11.61
C SER A 133 3.32 -11.75 -10.37
N TYR A 134 2.25 -10.95 -10.41
CA TYR A 134 1.29 -10.87 -9.32
C TYR A 134 -0.02 -11.63 -9.57
N HIS A 135 -0.32 -11.98 -10.83
CA HIS A 135 -1.56 -12.67 -11.20
C HIS A 135 -1.74 -14.03 -10.48
N ASP A 136 -0.64 -14.78 -10.31
CA ASP A 136 -0.67 -16.08 -9.64
C ASP A 136 -0.32 -15.99 -8.14
N ARG A 137 -0.07 -14.77 -7.63
CA ARG A 137 0.46 -14.54 -6.29
C ARG A 137 -0.65 -14.18 -5.32
N LYS A 138 -1.06 -15.15 -4.51
CA LYS A 138 -1.91 -14.90 -3.33
C LYS A 138 -1.13 -14.10 -2.28
N GLY A 139 -1.83 -13.25 -1.53
CA GLY A 139 -1.24 -12.52 -0.39
C GLY A 139 -0.50 -11.22 -0.75
N SER A 140 -0.83 -10.54 -1.85
CA SER A 140 -0.32 -9.19 -2.13
C SER A 140 -1.36 -8.12 -1.77
N SER A 141 -1.03 -7.20 -0.86
CA SER A 141 -1.91 -6.07 -0.51
C SER A 141 -2.24 -5.20 -1.72
N LEU A 142 -1.26 -4.97 -2.60
CA LEU A 142 -1.42 -4.23 -3.85
C LEU A 142 -2.49 -4.86 -4.75
N ILE A 143 -2.50 -6.19 -4.85
CA ILE A 143 -3.47 -6.88 -5.72
C ILE A 143 -4.86 -6.79 -5.13
N TYR A 144 -5.01 -6.98 -3.82
CA TYR A 144 -6.29 -6.77 -3.14
C TYR A 144 -6.82 -5.35 -3.33
N MET A 145 -5.93 -4.35 -3.24
CA MET A 145 -6.28 -2.95 -3.44
C MET A 145 -6.81 -2.70 -4.85
N VAL A 146 -6.03 -3.11 -5.86
CA VAL A 146 -6.34 -2.88 -7.28
C VAL A 146 -7.57 -3.68 -7.70
N GLU A 147 -7.70 -4.96 -7.31
CA GLU A 147 -8.89 -5.77 -7.57
C GLU A 147 -10.16 -5.14 -6.98
N HIS A 148 -10.05 -4.55 -5.79
CA HIS A 148 -11.18 -3.88 -5.16
C HIS A 148 -11.62 -2.63 -5.94
N PHE A 149 -10.66 -1.80 -6.38
CA PHE A 149 -10.96 -0.66 -7.26
C PHE A 149 -11.59 -1.10 -8.58
N MET A 150 -11.05 -2.14 -9.20
CA MET A 150 -11.59 -2.72 -10.42
C MET A 150 -13.03 -3.20 -10.26
N LYS A 151 -13.33 -3.89 -9.15
CA LYS A 151 -14.67 -4.39 -8.84
C LYS A 151 -15.67 -3.24 -8.67
N ILE A 152 -15.31 -2.19 -7.94
CA ILE A 152 -16.18 -1.03 -7.69
C ILE A 152 -16.40 -0.23 -8.97
N SER A 153 -15.33 -0.02 -9.75
CA SER A 153 -15.42 0.67 -11.03
C SER A 153 -16.32 -0.07 -12.03
N GLY A 154 -16.24 -1.40 -12.11
CA GLY A 154 -16.89 -2.16 -13.18
C GLY A 154 -16.31 -1.88 -14.58
N CYS A 155 -15.26 -1.07 -14.68
CA CYS A 155 -14.50 -0.82 -15.90
C CYS A 155 -13.02 -1.09 -15.62
N SER A 156 -12.52 -2.25 -16.05
CA SER A 156 -11.16 -2.61 -15.70
C SER A 156 -10.59 -3.77 -16.50
N LYS A 157 -9.26 -3.85 -16.56
CA LYS A 157 -8.56 -5.02 -17.11
C LYS A 157 -7.16 -5.20 -16.51
N PHE A 158 -6.80 -6.44 -16.20
CA PHE A 158 -5.45 -6.85 -15.79
C PHE A 158 -4.61 -7.30 -16.97
N TYR A 159 -3.32 -6.97 -16.92
CA TYR A 159 -2.31 -7.33 -17.91
C TYR A 159 -1.09 -7.90 -17.20
N ASN A 160 -0.62 -9.03 -17.70
CA ASN A 160 0.64 -9.62 -17.25
C ASN A 160 1.80 -8.97 -18.00
N LYS A 161 2.11 -9.44 -19.21
CA LYS A 161 3.17 -8.89 -20.08
C LYS A 161 2.66 -8.51 -21.48
N ASP A 162 1.34 -8.38 -21.61
CA ASP A 162 0.71 -8.05 -22.90
C ASP A 162 0.55 -6.53 -23.04
N TYR A 163 1.65 -5.89 -23.42
CA TYR A 163 1.71 -4.43 -23.59
C TYR A 163 0.91 -3.94 -24.79
N GLN A 164 0.83 -4.74 -25.86
CA GLN A 164 0.09 -4.35 -27.07
C GLN A 164 -1.41 -4.31 -26.79
N SER A 165 -1.96 -5.33 -26.12
CA SER A 165 -3.37 -5.32 -25.70
C SER A 165 -3.66 -4.17 -24.74
N LEU A 166 -2.78 -3.89 -23.78
CA LEU A 166 -2.92 -2.74 -22.87
C LEU A 166 -3.06 -1.42 -23.64
N ILE A 167 -2.14 -1.15 -24.57
CA ILE A 167 -2.18 0.08 -25.38
C ILE A 167 -3.47 0.14 -26.20
N SER A 168 -3.84 -0.98 -26.84
CA SER A 168 -5.05 -1.07 -27.66
C SER A 168 -6.31 -0.78 -26.85
N ASP A 169 -6.45 -1.37 -25.66
CA ASP A 169 -7.61 -1.19 -24.80
C ASP A 169 -7.69 0.25 -24.26
N ILE A 170 -6.57 0.84 -23.83
CA ILE A 170 -6.53 2.23 -23.36
C ILE A 170 -6.94 3.21 -24.48
N LYS A 171 -6.46 3.01 -25.72
CA LYS A 171 -6.75 3.91 -26.86
C LYS A 171 -8.18 3.73 -27.40
N SER A 172 -8.68 2.50 -27.37
CA SER A 172 -10.03 2.17 -27.84
C SER A 172 -11.11 2.51 -26.82
N TYR A 173 -10.77 2.69 -25.54
CA TYR A 173 -11.73 3.13 -24.53
C TYR A 173 -12.32 4.51 -24.86
N LYS A 174 -13.63 4.54 -25.12
CA LYS A 174 -14.44 5.76 -25.40
C LYS A 174 -15.49 6.04 -24.32
N GLY A 175 -15.39 5.40 -23.16
CA GLY A 175 -16.33 5.63 -22.06
C GLY A 175 -16.09 6.98 -21.38
N SER A 176 -16.99 7.34 -20.47
CA SER A 176 -16.94 8.62 -19.73
C SER A 176 -16.02 8.59 -18.50
N LYS A 177 -15.52 7.43 -18.08
CA LYS A 177 -14.67 7.30 -16.89
C LYS A 177 -13.24 7.73 -17.19
N LYS A 178 -12.57 8.29 -16.20
CA LYS A 178 -11.14 8.67 -16.29
C LYS A 178 -10.27 7.42 -16.29
N LYS A 179 -9.15 7.41 -17.01
CA LYS A 179 -8.30 6.21 -17.12
C LYS A 179 -7.21 6.23 -16.04
N VAL A 180 -7.01 5.08 -15.40
CA VAL A 180 -5.93 4.87 -14.43
C VAL A 180 -5.12 3.65 -14.86
N LEU A 181 -3.79 3.77 -14.89
CA LEU A 181 -2.87 2.66 -15.10
C LEU A 181 -2.01 2.45 -13.85
N PHE A 182 -2.24 1.35 -13.14
CA PHE A 182 -1.30 0.85 -12.14
C PHE A 182 -0.24 -0.01 -12.82
N GLY A 183 1.03 0.18 -12.50
CA GLY A 183 2.09 -0.65 -13.04
C GLY A 183 3.32 -0.73 -12.15
N VAL A 184 3.92 -1.92 -12.11
CA VAL A 184 5.25 -2.09 -11.49
C VAL A 184 6.32 -1.43 -12.35
N THR A 185 7.33 -0.86 -11.71
CA THR A 185 8.34 0.00 -12.34
C THR A 185 8.93 -0.60 -13.62
N PHE A 186 9.41 -1.86 -13.53
CA PHE A 186 10.07 -2.49 -14.68
C PHE A 186 9.12 -2.69 -15.85
N ALA A 187 7.84 -2.95 -15.61
CA ALA A 187 6.87 -3.18 -16.67
C ALA A 187 6.48 -1.86 -17.34
N LEU A 188 6.34 -0.78 -16.56
CA LEU A 188 6.16 0.56 -17.10
C LEU A 188 7.36 1.01 -17.93
N LEU A 189 8.60 0.75 -17.47
CA LEU A 189 9.81 1.05 -18.24
C LEU A 189 9.86 0.24 -19.55
N ARG A 190 9.49 -1.05 -19.53
CA ARG A 190 9.37 -1.86 -20.75
C ARG A 190 8.30 -1.33 -21.70
N LEU A 191 7.17 -0.86 -21.18
CA LEU A 191 6.14 -0.20 -21.97
C LEU A 191 6.68 1.09 -22.61
N ALA A 192 7.46 1.88 -21.88
CA ALA A 192 8.09 3.11 -22.36
C ALA A 192 9.15 2.86 -23.46
N GLU A 193 9.81 1.69 -23.46
CA GLU A 193 10.76 1.28 -24.50
C GLU A 193 10.08 1.00 -25.86
N MET A 194 8.76 0.77 -25.88
CA MET A 194 8.02 0.49 -27.13
C MET A 194 7.84 1.73 -28.02
N GLY A 195 8.22 2.91 -27.55
CA GLY A 195 8.17 4.17 -28.27
C GLY A 195 7.33 5.23 -27.54
N ASN A 196 7.16 6.39 -28.17
CA ASN A 196 6.34 7.46 -27.62
C ASN A 196 4.86 7.07 -27.72
N LEU A 197 4.22 6.91 -26.57
CA LEU A 197 2.80 6.64 -26.44
C LEU A 197 2.14 7.92 -25.94
N ASP A 198 1.11 8.40 -26.63
CA ASP A 198 0.30 9.47 -26.07
C ASP A 198 -0.74 8.87 -25.12
N LEU A 199 -0.46 8.98 -23.82
CA LEU A 199 -1.32 8.59 -22.70
C LEU A 199 -1.67 9.82 -21.85
N SER A 200 -1.66 11.03 -22.43
CA SER A 200 -1.91 12.29 -21.74
C SER A 200 -3.23 12.36 -20.96
N ASP A 201 -4.20 11.50 -21.29
CA ASP A 201 -5.49 11.35 -20.61
C ASP A 201 -5.53 10.21 -19.56
N VAL A 202 -4.37 9.61 -19.23
CA VAL A 202 -4.23 8.49 -18.30
C VAL A 202 -3.46 8.91 -17.06
N MET A 203 -4.02 8.59 -15.89
CA MET A 203 -3.34 8.74 -14.61
C MET A 203 -2.45 7.51 -14.36
N ILE A 204 -1.13 7.72 -14.30
CA ILE A 204 -0.17 6.63 -14.12
C ILE A 204 0.19 6.51 -12.64
N PHE A 205 0.03 5.31 -12.07
CA PHE A 205 0.48 4.93 -10.74
C PHE A 205 1.61 3.91 -10.85
N GLU A 206 2.80 4.32 -10.46
CA GLU A 206 3.99 3.49 -10.35
C GLU A 206 4.02 2.85 -8.95
N THR A 207 4.17 1.52 -8.85
CA THR A 207 3.98 0.75 -7.61
C THR A 207 5.28 0.09 -7.10
N GLY A 208 6.45 0.55 -7.53
CA GLY A 208 7.73 -0.09 -7.27
C GLY A 208 7.95 -1.41 -8.04
N GLY A 209 8.98 -2.17 -7.64
CA GLY A 209 9.24 -3.52 -8.19
C GLY A 209 10.55 -3.71 -8.96
N MET A 210 11.53 -2.80 -8.83
CA MET A 210 12.85 -2.91 -9.47
C MET A 210 13.80 -3.95 -8.83
N LYS A 211 13.52 -4.46 -7.63
CA LYS A 211 14.45 -5.34 -6.88
C LYS A 211 14.87 -6.56 -7.72
N GLY A 212 16.18 -6.68 -7.96
CA GLY A 212 16.78 -7.77 -8.74
C GLY A 212 16.54 -7.69 -10.25
N ARG A 213 16.08 -6.55 -10.78
CA ARG A 213 15.80 -6.37 -12.21
C ARG A 213 16.49 -5.13 -12.77
N GLY A 214 17.61 -5.35 -13.46
CA GLY A 214 18.30 -4.31 -14.23
C GLY A 214 19.00 -3.25 -13.37
N LYS A 215 19.21 -2.07 -13.96
CA LYS A 215 19.81 -0.92 -13.26
C LYS A 215 18.80 -0.34 -12.28
N GLU A 216 19.18 -0.19 -11.01
CA GLU A 216 18.38 0.55 -10.04
C GLU A 216 18.43 2.04 -10.39
N LEU A 217 17.27 2.57 -10.80
CA LEU A 217 17.07 3.98 -11.09
C LEU A 217 16.42 4.64 -9.87
N HIS A 218 16.76 5.91 -9.61
CA HIS A 218 16.04 6.71 -8.64
C HIS A 218 14.61 6.98 -9.13
N ARG A 219 13.67 7.14 -8.18
CA ARG A 219 12.26 7.42 -8.48
C ARG A 219 12.08 8.58 -9.47
N ASN A 220 12.81 9.67 -9.27
CA ASN A 220 12.70 10.85 -10.14
C ASN A 220 13.17 10.53 -11.58
N GLU A 221 14.24 9.75 -11.73
CA GLU A 221 14.71 9.31 -13.06
C GLU A 221 13.67 8.42 -13.76
N VAL A 222 13.03 7.51 -13.02
CA VAL A 222 11.93 6.70 -13.55
C VAL A 222 10.78 7.59 -14.00
N HIS A 223 10.33 8.51 -13.15
CA HIS A 223 9.20 9.38 -13.45
C HIS A 223 9.49 10.26 -14.68
N ASP A 224 10.71 10.80 -14.82
CA ASP A 224 11.09 11.60 -15.99
C ASP A 224 11.02 10.79 -17.29
N ILE A 225 11.48 9.53 -17.27
CA ILE A 225 11.37 8.62 -18.41
C ILE A 225 9.89 8.39 -18.75
N LEU A 226 9.07 8.04 -17.75
CA LEU A 226 7.66 7.72 -17.96
C LEU A 226 6.86 8.94 -18.44
N ILE A 227 7.08 10.11 -17.85
CA ILE A 227 6.45 11.39 -18.25
C ILE A 227 6.71 11.66 -19.72
N LYS A 228 7.99 11.57 -20.14
CA LYS A 228 8.38 11.83 -21.53
C LYS A 228 7.82 10.78 -22.49
N SER A 229 7.96 9.49 -22.17
CA SER A 229 7.54 8.41 -23.05
C SER A 229 6.02 8.28 -23.17
N PHE A 230 5.27 8.64 -22.13
CA PHE A 230 3.81 8.53 -22.08
C PHE A 230 3.08 9.85 -22.35
N ASN A 231 3.80 10.97 -22.52
CA ASN A 231 3.22 12.30 -22.70
C ASN A 231 2.23 12.68 -21.58
N VAL A 232 2.52 12.30 -20.33
CA VAL A 232 1.65 12.58 -19.17
C VAL A 232 2.17 13.78 -18.39
N ALA A 233 1.28 14.51 -17.72
CA ALA A 233 1.68 15.65 -16.88
C ALA A 233 2.48 15.23 -15.64
N GLY A 234 2.31 13.99 -15.18
CA GLY A 234 2.98 13.46 -14.00
C GLY A 234 2.70 11.98 -13.78
N VAL A 235 3.41 11.41 -12.83
CA VAL A 235 3.27 10.01 -12.40
C VAL A 235 3.09 10.01 -10.88
N TYR A 236 2.06 9.29 -10.43
CA TYR A 236 1.80 9.04 -9.02
C TYR A 236 2.64 7.86 -8.54
N SER A 237 3.11 7.92 -7.31
CA SER A 237 3.73 6.77 -6.66
C SER A 237 2.75 6.16 -5.68
N GLU A 238 2.36 4.91 -5.93
CA GLU A 238 1.81 4.03 -4.90
C GLU A 238 3.01 3.47 -4.13
N TYR A 239 2.94 3.52 -2.80
CA TYR A 239 3.99 2.97 -1.97
C TYR A 239 3.41 1.90 -1.06
N GLY A 240 3.89 0.67 -1.26
CA GLY A 240 3.52 -0.46 -0.44
C GLY A 240 4.72 -1.10 0.25
N MET A 241 4.55 -1.41 1.53
CA MET A 241 5.33 -2.43 2.24
C MET A 241 4.36 -3.43 2.83
N THR A 242 4.72 -4.71 2.90
CA THR A 242 3.82 -5.72 3.50
C THR A 242 3.43 -5.33 4.93
N GLU A 243 4.37 -4.77 5.68
CA GLU A 243 4.22 -4.30 7.05
C GLU A 243 3.31 -3.06 7.18
N LEU A 244 3.15 -2.28 6.10
CA LEU A 244 2.35 -1.04 6.06
C LEU A 244 1.13 -1.12 5.12
N LEU A 245 0.95 -2.26 4.44
CA LEU A 245 0.00 -2.46 3.35
C LEU A 245 0.28 -1.56 2.14
N SER A 246 -0.53 -1.71 1.10
CA SER A 246 -0.52 -0.81 -0.05
C SER A 246 -1.33 0.44 0.26
N GLN A 247 -0.83 1.59 -0.19
CA GLN A 247 -1.36 2.93 0.12
C GLN A 247 -1.37 3.82 -1.11
#